data_AF-A0A6B3FP59-F1
#
_entry.id   AF-A0A6B3FP59-F1
#
_cell.length_a   1.000
_cell.length_b   1.000
_cell.length_c   1.000
_cell.angle_alpha   90.00
_cell.angle_beta   90.00
_cell.angle_gamma   90.00
#
_symmetry.space_group_name_H-M   'P 1'
#
loop_
_entity.id
_entity.type
_entity.pdbx_description
1 polymer ?
#
loop_
_entity_poly.entity_id
_entity_poly.type
_entity_poly.pdbx_seq_one_letter_code
_entity_poly.pdbx_strand_id
1 'polypeptide(L)' 'MAFGRSSRVKQRPVEPVTLKILVAGGFGVGKTTAVGAVSEIRPLRTEERLSE' A
#
# COMPACT_ATOMS: atom_id res chain seq x y z
N MET A 1 35.47 -12.19 -38.55
CA MET A 1 34.22 -12.49 -37.83
C MET A 1 34.14 -11.55 -36.63
N ALA A 2 33.26 -10.55 -36.65
CA ALA A 2 33.15 -9.54 -35.61
C ALA A 2 32.14 -9.98 -34.54
N PHE A 3 32.58 -10.11 -33.29
CA PHE A 3 31.71 -10.34 -32.15
C PHE A 3 30.87 -9.09 -31.89
N GLY A 4 29.56 -9.20 -32.09
CA GLY A 4 28.60 -8.16 -31.71
C GLY A 4 28.58 -7.99 -30.20
N ARG A 5 28.93 -6.79 -29.71
CA ARG A 5 28.73 -6.43 -28.30
C ARG A 5 27.23 -6.29 -28.08
N SER A 6 26.62 -7.30 -27.46
CA SER A 6 25.27 -7.18 -26.91
C SER A 6 25.28 -6.07 -25.87
N SER A 7 24.71 -4.92 -26.21
CA SER A 7 24.35 -3.91 -25.21
C SER A 7 23.20 -4.48 -24.39
N ARG A 8 23.52 -5.20 -23.30
CA ARG A 8 22.56 -5.43 -22.23
C ARG A 8 22.08 -4.07 -21.76
N VAL A 9 20.89 -3.68 -22.18
CA VAL A 9 20.12 -2.64 -21.49
C VAL A 9 20.02 -3.15 -20.06
N LYS A 10 20.80 -2.56 -19.15
CA LYS A 10 20.70 -2.87 -17.73
C LYS A 10 19.27 -2.51 -17.33
N GLN A 11 18.44 -3.52 -17.12
CA GLN A 11 17.11 -3.33 -16.55
C GLN A 11 17.34 -2.63 -15.21
N ARG A 12 16.93 -1.37 -15.16
CA ARG A 12 17.00 -0.57 -13.95
C ARG A 12 15.98 -1.16 -12.97
N PRO A 13 16.36 -1.51 -11.73
CA PRO A 13 15.39 -1.99 -10.75
C PRO A 13 14.24 -0.99 -10.65
N VAL A 14 13.01 -1.46 -10.74
CA VAL A 14 11.83 -0.62 -10.49
C VAL A 14 11.82 -0.36 -8.99
N GLU A 15 12.05 0.89 -8.59
CA GLU A 15 11.95 1.27 -7.19
C GLU A 15 10.48 1.21 -6.74
N PRO A 16 10.19 0.70 -5.53
CA PRO A 16 8.84 0.69 -4.99
C PRO A 16 8.30 2.11 -4.87
N VAL A 17 7.17 2.39 -5.50
CA VAL A 17 6.47 3.66 -5.34
C VAL A 17 5.64 3.60 -4.06
N THR A 18 5.85 4.55 -3.15
CA THR A 18 5.03 4.66 -1.94
C THR A 18 3.67 5.26 -2.29
N LEU A 19 2.61 4.65 -1.77
CA LEU A 19 1.23 5.08 -2.02
C LEU A 19 0.53 5.33 -0.69
N LYS A 20 -0.27 6.40 -0.65
CA LYS A 20 -1.17 6.72 0.46
C LYS A 20 -2.59 6.79 -0.07
N ILE A 21 -3.45 5.91 0.43
CA ILE A 21 -4.85 5.77 0.00
C ILE A 21 -5.76 6.24 1.13
N LEU A 22 -6.71 7.12 0.81
CA LEU A 22 -7.74 7.60 1.75
C LEU A 22 -9.09 6.99 1.39
N VAL A 23 -9.71 6.30 2.35
CA VAL A 23 -11.10 5.82 2.23
C VAL A 23 -12.02 6.80 2.96
N ALA A 24 -12.81 7.56 2.19
CA ALA A 24 -13.72 8.60 2.70
C ALA A 24 -15.20 8.28 2.40
N GLY A 25 -16.12 8.89 3.16
CA GLY A 25 -17.56 8.66 3.04
C GLY A 25 -18.33 8.95 4.34
N GLY A 26 -19.66 8.95 4.27
CA GLY A 26 -20.56 9.27 5.39
C GLY A 26 -20.52 8.28 6.57
N PHE A 27 -21.35 8.52 7.59
CA PHE A 27 -21.50 7.62 8.73
C PHE A 27 -22.15 6.28 8.29
N GLY A 28 -21.73 5.16 8.85
CA GLY A 28 -22.33 3.84 8.58
C GLY A 28 -22.07 3.21 7.21
N VAL A 29 -21.41 3.90 6.26
CA VAL A 29 -21.20 3.39 4.87
C VAL A 29 -20.20 2.24 4.73
N GLY A 30 -19.66 1.71 5.84
CA GLY A 30 -18.78 0.54 5.82
C GLY A 30 -17.30 0.81 5.51
N LYS A 31 -16.77 2.03 5.72
CA LYS A 31 -15.34 2.36 5.50
C LYS A 31 -14.38 1.41 6.20
N THR A 32 -14.63 1.15 7.49
CA THR A 32 -13.81 0.23 8.30
C THR A 32 -13.93 -1.21 7.80
N THR A 33 -15.12 -1.61 7.33
CA THR A 33 -15.35 -2.94 6.73
C THR A 33 -14.54 -3.10 5.45
N ALA A 34 -14.54 -2.10 4.57
CA ALA A 34 -13.77 -2.12 3.33
C ALA A 34 -12.26 -2.25 3.60
N VAL A 35 -11.73 -1.43 4.52
CA VAL A 35 -10.31 -1.52 4.92
C VAL A 35 -10.00 -2.89 5.51
N GLY A 36 -10.86 -3.42 6.38
CA GLY A 36 -10.68 -4.74 6.99
C GLY A 36 -10.74 -5.91 5.99
N ALA A 37 -11.52 -5.79 4.91
CA ALA A 37 -11.65 -6.83 3.90
C ALA A 37 -10.41 -6.97 2.99
N VAL A 38 -9.64 -5.89 2.82
CA VAL A 38 -8.45 -5.88 1.94
C VAL A 38 -7.13 -5.85 2.71
N SER A 39 -7.17 -5.58 4.01
CA SER A 39 -5.98 -5.46 4.86
C SER A 39 -5.67 -6.76 5.59
N GLU A 40 -4.44 -7.24 5.46
CA GLU A 40 -3.88 -8.31 6.31
C GLU A 40 -3.40 -7.78 7.67
N ILE A 41 -3.38 -6.46 7.85
CA ILE A 41 -2.93 -5.77 9.07
C ILE A 41 -4.09 -5.60 10.05
N ARG A 42 -3.87 -5.95 11.33
CA ARG A 42 -4.85 -5.71 12.41
C ARG A 42 -5.09 -4.20 12.59
N PRO A 43 -6.35 -3.77 12.82
CA PRO A 43 -6.65 -2.35 13.03
C PRO A 43 -5.85 -1.78 14.20
N LEU A 44 -5.14 -0.70 13.94
CA LEU A 44 -4.48 0.08 14.99
C LEU A 44 -5.50 1.00 15.65
N ARG A 45 -5.54 0.98 16.98
CA ARG A 45 -6.30 1.93 17.80
C ARG A 45 -5.30 2.81 18.52
N THR A 46 -5.47 4.11 18.40
CA THR A 46 -4.65 5.12 19.10
C THR A 46 -5.50 5.93 20.08
N GLU A 47 -6.74 5.51 20.30
CA GLU A 47 -7.70 6.11 21.22
C GLU A 47 -7.38 5.65 22.65
N GLU A 48 -7.42 6.56 23.61
CA GLU A 48 -7.24 6.24 25.03
C GLU A 48 -8.54 5.70 25.63
N ARG A 49 -8.45 4.72 26.54
CA ARG A 49 -9.64 4.14 27.19
C ARG A 49 -10.16 5.13 28.23
N LEU A 50 -11.34 5.69 27.98
CA LEU A 50 -12.06 6.46 28.99
C LEU A 50 -12.54 5.51 30.10
N SER A 51 -12.01 5.65 31.32
CA SER A 51 -12.58 5.05 32.53
C SER A 51 -13.57 6.02 33.15
N GLU A 52 -14.58 5.47 33.83
CA GLU A 52 -15.49 6.21 34.72
C GLU A 52 -14.75 6.71 35.97
#